data_AF-A0A973KXW6-F1
#
_entry.id   AF-A0A973KXW6-F1
#
_cell.length_a   1.000
_cell.length_b   1.000
_cell.length_c   1.000
_cell.angle_alpha   90.00
_cell.angle_beta   90.00
_cell.angle_gamma   90.00
#
_symmetry.space_group_name_H-M   'P 1'
#
loop_
_entity.id
_entity.type
_entity.pdbx_description
1 polymer ?
#
loop_
_entity_poly.entity_id
_entity_poly.type
_entity_poly.pdbx_seq_one_letter_code
_entity_poly.pdbx_strand_id
1 'polypeptide(L)'
;MTQQPFELPHFYMPYPARLNPHVDEARAHSTEWARGMGMLEGSGIWEQSDLEAHDYGLLCAYTHPECDGPALSLITDWYVWVFFFDD
;
A
#
# COMPACT_ATOMS: atom_id res chain seq x y z
N MET A 1 -13.71 18.97 13.73
CA MET A 1 -13.56 19.40 12.33
C MET A 1 -12.08 19.41 12.03
N THR A 2 -11.59 18.45 11.27
CA THR A 2 -10.23 18.47 10.73
C THR A 2 -10.12 19.70 9.82
N GLN A 3 -9.29 20.67 10.18
CA GLN A 3 -9.07 21.84 9.32
C GLN A 3 -8.20 21.42 8.15
N GLN A 4 -8.78 21.38 6.95
CA GLN A 4 -8.01 21.35 5.71
C GLN A 4 -7.41 22.76 5.50
N PRO A 5 -6.07 22.93 5.46
CA PRO A 5 -5.47 24.27 5.39
C PRO A 5 -5.67 24.97 4.04
N PHE A 6 -6.04 24.21 2.99
CA PHE A 6 -6.30 24.69 1.64
C PHE A 6 -7.19 23.68 0.88
N GLU A 7 -7.68 24.08 -0.29
CA GLU A 7 -8.40 23.20 -1.22
C GLU A 7 -7.42 22.62 -2.25
N LEU A 8 -7.52 21.32 -2.54
CA LEU A 8 -6.66 20.67 -3.53
C LEU A 8 -6.87 21.31 -4.92
N PRO A 9 -5.78 21.63 -5.66
CA PRO A 9 -5.90 22.16 -7.00
C PRO A 9 -6.35 21.09 -7.99
N HIS A 10 -6.72 21.52 -9.20
CA HIS A 10 -6.90 20.58 -10.30
C HIS A 10 -5.54 20.06 -10.80
N PHE A 11 -5.29 18.75 -10.63
CA PHE A 11 -4.08 18.11 -11.11
C PHE A 11 -4.18 17.76 -12.60
N TYR A 12 -3.20 18.16 -13.39
CA TYR A 12 -3.08 17.71 -14.79
C TYR A 12 -2.53 16.29 -14.83
N MET A 13 -3.28 15.35 -15.42
CA MET A 13 -2.90 13.96 -15.57
C MET A 13 -2.83 13.60 -17.07
N PRO A 14 -1.64 13.62 -17.70
CA PRO A 14 -1.51 13.38 -19.14
C PRO A 14 -1.85 11.92 -19.54
N TYR A 15 -1.78 10.98 -18.60
CA TYR A 15 -2.04 9.57 -18.82
C TYR A 15 -2.92 9.00 -17.71
N PRO A 16 -3.93 8.17 -18.02
CA PRO A 16 -4.69 7.46 -17.01
C PRO A 16 -3.85 6.34 -16.39
N ALA A 17 -4.00 6.13 -15.08
CA ALA A 17 -3.40 4.99 -14.41
C ALA A 17 -4.06 3.68 -14.88
N ARG A 18 -3.27 2.60 -14.89
CA ARG A 18 -3.75 1.23 -15.08
C ARG A 18 -3.59 0.49 -13.75
N LEU A 19 -4.46 -0.47 -13.50
CA LEU A 19 -4.43 -1.26 -12.27
C LEU A 19 -3.93 -2.67 -12.60
N ASN A 20 -2.92 -3.14 -11.86
CA ASN A 20 -2.46 -4.52 -11.96
C ASN A 20 -3.61 -5.50 -11.57
N PRO A 21 -3.93 -6.52 -12.39
CA PRO A 21 -5.00 -7.48 -12.07
C PRO A 21 -4.71 -8.35 -10.83
N HIS A 22 -3.47 -8.37 -10.33
CA HIS A 22 -3.04 -9.16 -9.16
C HIS A 22 -3.17 -8.39 -7.83
N VAL A 23 -3.90 -7.27 -7.78
CA VAL A 23 -4.00 -6.42 -6.57
C VAL A 23 -4.48 -7.16 -5.32
N ASP A 24 -5.47 -8.06 -5.46
CA ASP A 24 -6.01 -8.80 -4.31
C ASP A 24 -5.06 -9.89 -3.81
N GLU A 25 -4.25 -10.47 -4.72
CA GLU A 25 -3.16 -11.39 -4.35
C GLU A 25 -2.10 -10.65 -3.53
N ALA A 26 -1.67 -9.47 -4.00
CA ALA A 26 -0.68 -8.66 -3.31
C ALA A 26 -1.15 -8.20 -1.93
N ARG A 27 -2.41 -7.77 -1.78
CA ARG A 27 -3.00 -7.39 -0.48
C ARG A 27 -3.00 -8.55 0.51
N ALA A 28 -3.43 -9.73 0.08
CA ALA A 28 -3.47 -10.91 0.94
C ALA A 28 -2.06 -11.32 1.37
N HIS A 29 -1.13 -11.39 0.40
CA HIS A 29 0.27 -11.73 0.67
C HIS A 29 0.92 -10.76 1.65
N SER A 30 0.83 -9.45 1.39
CA SER A 30 1.54 -8.44 2.19
C SER A 30 0.98 -8.33 3.61
N THR A 31 -0.31 -8.59 3.80
CA THR A 31 -0.93 -8.62 5.13
C THR A 31 -0.40 -9.80 5.96
N GLU A 32 -0.31 -10.99 5.36
CA GLU A 32 0.28 -12.17 6.01
C GLU A 32 1.77 -11.94 6.30
N TRP A 33 2.50 -11.38 5.34
CA TRP A 33 3.92 -11.07 5.48
C TRP A 33 4.18 -10.06 6.60
N ALA A 34 3.44 -8.94 6.65
CA ALA A 34 3.58 -7.92 7.70
C ALA A 34 3.33 -8.49 9.10
N ARG A 35 2.31 -9.35 9.23
CA ARG A 35 2.02 -10.09 10.46
C ARG A 35 3.19 -11.00 10.85
N GLY A 36 3.74 -11.75 9.89
CA GLY A 36 4.90 -12.62 10.09
C GLY A 36 6.18 -11.86 10.48
N MET A 37 6.31 -10.61 10.02
CA MET A 37 7.43 -9.72 10.34
C MET A 37 7.26 -8.96 11.67
N GLY A 38 6.12 -9.12 12.37
CA GLY A 38 5.86 -8.44 13.64
C GLY A 38 5.58 -6.95 13.49
N MET A 39 5.06 -6.51 12.34
CA MET A 39 4.73 -5.11 12.06
C MET A 39 3.32 -4.71 12.50
N LEU A 40 2.47 -5.66 12.89
CA LEU A 40 1.08 -5.42 13.29
C LEU A 40 0.91 -5.48 14.82
N GLU A 41 -0.09 -6.21 15.32
CA GLU A 41 -0.44 -6.28 16.74
C GLU A 41 0.81 -6.52 17.61
N GLY A 42 1.10 -5.60 18.52
CA GLY A 42 2.26 -5.66 19.41
C GLY A 42 3.53 -4.97 18.89
N SER A 43 3.52 -4.42 17.68
CA SER A 43 4.58 -3.53 17.16
C SER A 43 4.65 -2.19 17.89
N GLY A 44 3.50 -1.72 18.39
CA GLY A 44 3.34 -0.38 18.96
C GLY A 44 3.18 0.73 17.91
N ILE A 45 3.15 0.37 16.63
CA ILE A 45 3.07 1.29 15.49
C ILE A 45 1.74 1.09 14.75
N TRP A 46 1.50 -0.12 14.23
CA TRP A 46 0.29 -0.44 13.47
C TRP A 46 -0.50 -1.61 14.05
N GLU A 47 -1.81 -1.56 13.88
CA GLU A 47 -2.73 -2.69 13.87
C GLU A 47 -3.07 -3.09 12.42
N GLN A 48 -3.68 -4.27 12.20
CA GLN A 48 -4.08 -4.69 10.84
C GLN A 48 -4.99 -3.64 10.16
N SER A 49 -5.86 -2.97 10.90
CA SER A 49 -6.75 -1.93 10.37
C SER A 49 -5.99 -0.74 9.80
N ASP A 50 -4.82 -0.41 10.35
CA ASP A 50 -4.01 0.71 9.84
C ASP A 50 -3.38 0.31 8.51
N LEU A 51 -2.82 -0.90 8.43
CA LEU A 51 -2.28 -1.44 7.18
C LEU A 51 -3.33 -1.50 6.06
N GLU A 52 -4.54 -1.97 6.38
CA GLU A 52 -5.66 -2.03 5.43
C GLU A 52 -6.13 -0.63 5.00
N ALA A 53 -6.11 0.36 5.90
CA ALA A 53 -6.50 1.73 5.60
C ALA A 53 -5.49 2.45 4.70
N HIS A 54 -4.19 2.13 4.83
CA HIS A 54 -3.14 2.65 3.96
C HIS A 54 -3.15 2.03 2.56
N ASP A 55 -3.56 0.75 2.44
CA ASP A 55 -3.70 -0.02 1.19
C ASP A 55 -2.47 0.05 0.26
N TYR A 56 -1.31 -0.38 0.77
CA TYR A 56 -0.07 -0.42 -0.01
C TYR A 56 -0.15 -1.37 -1.21
N GLY A 57 -1.00 -2.40 -1.16
CA GLY A 57 -1.28 -3.27 -2.31
C GLY A 57 -1.88 -2.50 -3.49
N LEU A 58 -2.83 -1.59 -3.23
CA LEU A 58 -3.40 -0.72 -4.27
C LEU A 58 -2.37 0.27 -4.82
N LEU A 59 -1.55 0.87 -3.96
CA LEU A 59 -0.45 1.76 -4.38
C LEU A 59 0.51 1.03 -5.33
N CYS A 60 0.96 -0.16 -4.95
CA CYS A 60 1.88 -0.96 -5.77
C CYS A 60 1.23 -1.42 -7.07
N ALA A 61 -0.04 -1.81 -7.05
CA ALA A 61 -0.79 -2.23 -8.23
C ALA A 61 -0.97 -1.10 -9.25
N TYR A 62 -1.08 0.15 -8.81
CA TYR A 62 -1.11 1.32 -9.71
C TYR A 62 0.26 1.69 -10.26
N THR A 63 1.32 1.52 -9.47
CA THR A 63 2.69 1.89 -9.87
C THR A 63 3.39 0.81 -10.70
N HIS A 64 2.95 -0.45 -10.60
CA HIS A 64 3.51 -1.60 -11.31
C HIS A 64 2.41 -2.38 -12.05
N PRO A 65 1.72 -1.78 -13.03
CA PRO A 65 0.50 -2.35 -13.62
C PRO A 65 0.72 -3.58 -14.52
N GLU A 66 1.96 -3.91 -14.88
CA GLU A 66 2.29 -4.95 -15.86
C GLU A 66 3.14 -6.11 -15.31
N CYS A 67 3.55 -6.06 -14.03
CA CYS A 67 4.29 -7.18 -13.44
C CYS A 67 3.36 -8.35 -13.08
N ASP A 68 3.94 -9.53 -12.91
CA ASP A 68 3.21 -10.71 -12.44
C ASP A 68 2.92 -10.62 -10.93
N GLY A 69 2.01 -11.50 -10.47
CA GLY A 69 1.60 -11.57 -9.06
C GLY A 69 2.77 -11.69 -8.07
N PRO A 70 3.72 -12.62 -8.26
CA PRO A 70 4.86 -12.77 -7.37
C PRO A 70 5.73 -11.50 -7.28
N ALA A 71 6.00 -10.83 -8.40
CA ALA A 71 6.73 -9.56 -8.38
C ALA A 71 5.94 -8.47 -7.67
N LEU A 72 4.63 -8.35 -7.94
CA LEU A 72 3.78 -7.36 -7.28
C LEU A 72 3.73 -7.55 -5.76
N SER A 73 3.61 -8.79 -5.30
CA SER A 73 3.62 -9.13 -3.87
C SER A 73 4.94 -8.73 -3.21
N LEU A 74 6.09 -9.08 -3.81
CA LEU A 74 7.40 -8.67 -3.29
C LEU A 74 7.57 -7.15 -3.26
N ILE A 75 7.14 -6.45 -4.31
CA ILE A 75 7.18 -4.98 -4.34
C ILE A 75 6.29 -4.41 -3.23
N THR A 76 5.11 -5.00 -3.00
CA THR A 76 4.19 -4.56 -1.95
C THR A 76 4.82 -4.74 -0.58
N ASP A 77 5.50 -5.85 -0.29
CA ASP A 77 6.22 -6.05 0.97
C ASP A 77 7.31 -4.99 1.20
N TRP A 78 8.04 -4.59 0.16
CA TRP A 78 9.02 -3.50 0.24
C TRP A 78 8.37 -2.15 0.57
N TYR A 79 7.19 -1.87 0.01
CA TYR A 79 6.44 -0.65 0.33
C TYR A 79 5.85 -0.71 1.75
N VAL A 80 5.30 -1.85 2.17
CA VAL A 80 4.88 -2.05 3.56
C VAL A 80 6.05 -1.78 4.52
N TRP A 81 7.22 -2.34 4.23
CA TRP A 81 8.42 -2.14 5.04
C TRP A 81 8.87 -0.67 5.10
N VAL A 82 8.93 0.03 3.96
CA VAL A 82 9.45 1.41 3.94
C VAL A 82 8.52 2.37 4.67
N PHE A 83 7.21 2.15 4.60
CA PHE A 83 6.24 2.96 5.33
C PHE A 83 6.19 2.59 6.82
N PHE A 84 6.35 1.32 7.18
CA PHE A 84 6.46 0.93 8.58
C PHE A 84 7.72 1.52 9.24
N PHE A 85 8.78 1.72 8.47
CA PHE A 85 9.99 2.40 8.94
C PHE A 85 9.81 3.92 9.11
N ASP A 86 8.88 4.54 8.39
CA ASP A 86 8.61 5.98 8.46
C ASP A 86 7.79 6.37 9.70
N ASP A 87 6.81 5.53 10.06
CA ASP A 87 5.89 5.72 11.19
C ASP A 87 6.51 5.41 12.56
#